data_AF-A0A352IRH3-F1
#
_entry.id   AF-A0A352IRH3-F1
#
_cell.length_a   1.000
_cell.length_b   1.000
_cell.length_c   1.000
_cell.angle_alpha   90.00
_cell.angle_beta   90.00
_cell.angle_gamma   90.00
#
_symmetry.space_group_name_H-M   'P 1'
#
loop_
_entity.id
_entity.type
_entity.pdbx_description
1 polymer ?
#
loop_
_entity_poly.entity_id
_entity_poly.type
_entity_poly.pdbx_seq_one_letter_code
_entity_poly.pdbx_strand_id
1 'polypeptide(L)'
;MAKYRRLWFLLIGILAVTFTLLGYFGAEVYREAPPIPDRVVSADGDTLMTEESILDGQTAWQSVGGMQLGSIWGHGAYQAPDWTADWLHRELETWLEIAALEEYGQEWHSLSGQQQNALQYDLKTEYRTNTYDAATSTLQLSERRSEAIARTADYYSRLFSDAPELQSTRENYAMKENTLPSAERRERMTEFFFWTAWAAATERPDSEVTYTNNWPHEPLIDNRPSGENVVWSLISVVLLIAGVGGLIWAWAFLRKEDEEPQAPLKDPLSAVGLTPSQKALGKYLLLVVGLFTFQVMLGGFTAHYTV
;
A
#
# COMPACT_ATOMS: atom_id res chain seq x y z
N MET A 1 19.48 -24.42 32.56
CA MET A 1 19.11 -22.98 32.59
C MET A 1 20.05 -22.10 33.44
N ALA A 2 20.62 -22.56 34.56
CA ALA A 2 21.43 -21.71 35.46
C ALA A 2 22.65 -21.01 34.82
N LYS A 3 23.42 -21.70 33.95
CA LYS A 3 24.61 -21.13 33.27
C LYS A 3 24.29 -20.02 32.25
N TYR A 4 23.07 -19.99 31.71
CA TYR A 4 22.63 -19.04 30.68
C TYR A 4 21.54 -18.08 31.18
N ARG A 5 21.38 -17.97 32.50
CA ARG A 5 20.33 -17.17 33.13
C ARG A 5 20.30 -15.74 32.58
N ARG A 6 21.47 -15.10 32.43
CA ARG A 6 21.60 -13.75 31.88
C ARG A 6 21.08 -13.63 30.45
N LEU A 7 21.42 -14.57 29.56
CA LEU A 7 20.99 -14.54 28.16
C LEU A 7 19.49 -14.78 28.02
N TRP A 8 18.93 -15.68 28.83
CA TRP A 8 17.48 -15.92 28.85
C TRP A 8 16.70 -14.70 29.35
N PHE A 9 17.14 -14.06 30.45
CA PHE A 9 16.49 -12.84 30.91
C PHE A 9 16.63 -11.68 29.92
N LEU A 10 17.77 -11.58 29.22
CA LEU A 10 17.94 -10.61 28.15
C LEU A 10 16.95 -10.86 27.01
N LEU A 11 16.84 -12.11 26.53
CA LEU A 11 15.89 -12.49 25.49
C LEU A 11 14.45 -12.19 25.91
N ILE A 12 14.04 -12.63 27.11
CA ILE A 12 12.69 -12.40 27.62
C ILE A 12 12.41 -10.90 27.77
N GLY A 13 13.40 -10.13 28.25
CA GLY A 13 13.30 -8.67 28.34
C GLY A 13 13.09 -8.01 26.97
N ILE A 14 13.86 -8.42 25.96
CA ILE A 14 13.70 -7.94 24.58
C ILE A 14 12.29 -8.27 24.06
N LEU A 15 11.86 -9.53 24.19
CA LEU A 15 10.52 -9.94 23.74
C LEU A 15 9.42 -9.16 24.46
N ALA A 16 9.51 -9.00 25.78
CA ALA A 16 8.51 -8.24 26.54
C ALA A 16 8.42 -6.79 26.04
N VAL A 17 9.55 -6.12 25.80
CA VAL A 17 9.58 -4.74 25.30
C VAL A 17 9.04 -4.66 23.87
N THR A 18 9.53 -5.50 22.95
CA THR A 18 9.12 -5.42 21.53
C THR A 18 7.66 -5.79 21.32
N PHE A 19 7.13 -6.79 22.04
CA PHE A 19 5.70 -7.12 21.97
C PHE A 19 4.82 -6.06 22.63
N THR A 20 5.30 -5.38 23.68
CA THR A 20 4.56 -4.25 24.27
C THR A 20 4.47 -3.09 23.30
N LEU A 21 5.57 -2.73 22.63
CA LEU A 21 5.58 -1.70 21.59
C LEU A 21 4.66 -2.07 20.42
N LEU A 22 4.75 -3.31 19.93
CA LEU A 22 3.89 -3.80 18.85
C LEU A 22 2.40 -3.75 19.23
N GLY A 23 2.05 -4.16 20.45
CA GLY A 23 0.66 -4.12 20.92
C GLY A 23 0.14 -2.69 21.11
N TYR A 24 0.97 -1.80 21.65
CA TYR A 24 0.63 -0.39 21.83
C TYR A 24 0.35 0.30 20.49
N PHE A 25 1.31 0.24 19.55
CA PHE A 25 1.14 0.86 18.23
C PHE A 25 0.09 0.15 17.38
N GLY A 26 -0.13 -1.15 17.57
CA GLY A 26 -1.25 -1.87 16.97
C GLY A 26 -2.60 -1.28 17.39
N ALA A 27 -2.78 -0.92 18.66
CA ALA A 27 -3.99 -0.26 19.12
C ALA A 27 -4.16 1.17 18.55
N GLU A 28 -3.05 1.90 18.37
CA GLU A 28 -3.08 3.20 17.69
C GLU A 28 -3.50 3.06 16.22
N VAL A 29 -2.99 2.08 15.48
CA VAL A 29 -3.41 1.82 14.09
C VAL A 29 -4.93 1.62 13.96
N TYR A 30 -5.57 0.95 14.93
CA TYR A 30 -7.03 0.77 14.92
C TYR A 30 -7.81 2.07 15.19
N ARG A 31 -7.26 2.97 16.01
CA ARG A 31 -7.93 4.23 16.38
C ARG A 31 -7.72 5.32 15.34
N GLU A 32 -6.55 5.31 14.70
CA GLU A 32 -6.07 6.34 13.78
C GLU A 32 -6.20 5.92 12.31
N ALA A 33 -6.92 4.82 12.02
CA ALA A 33 -7.22 4.40 10.66
C ALA A 33 -8.09 5.46 9.95
N PRO A 34 -7.92 5.66 8.63
CA PRO A 34 -8.84 6.49 7.86
C PRO A 34 -10.26 5.92 8.00
N PRO A 35 -11.26 6.75 8.35
CA PRO A 35 -12.64 6.27 8.48
C PRO A 35 -13.20 5.87 7.11
N ILE A 36 -14.09 4.89 7.10
CA ILE A 36 -14.97 4.62 5.96
C ILE A 36 -16.29 5.33 6.26
N PRO A 37 -16.68 6.38 5.50
CA PRO A 37 -17.89 7.12 5.80
C PRO A 37 -19.15 6.27 5.59
N ASP A 38 -20.14 6.38 6.49
CA ASP A 38 -21.47 5.80 6.31
C ASP A 38 -22.11 6.31 5.01
N ARG A 39 -21.91 7.61 4.72
CA ARG A 39 -22.43 8.29 3.53
C ARG A 39 -21.41 9.27 2.95
N VAL A 40 -21.26 9.24 1.63
CA VAL A 40 -20.60 10.29 0.85
C VAL A 40 -21.68 11.05 0.10
N VAL A 41 -21.71 12.38 0.24
CA VAL A 41 -22.75 13.23 -0.33
C VAL A 41 -22.17 14.37 -1.16
N SER A 42 -22.92 14.81 -2.18
CA SER A 42 -22.60 16.01 -2.96
C SER A 42 -22.85 17.30 -2.15
N ALA A 43 -22.61 18.46 -2.75
CA ALA A 43 -22.87 19.73 -2.08
C ALA A 43 -24.37 19.96 -1.88
N ASP A 44 -25.19 19.48 -2.83
CA ASP A 44 -26.66 19.52 -2.78
C ASP A 44 -27.28 18.46 -1.84
N GLY A 45 -26.46 17.54 -1.31
CA GLY A 45 -26.88 16.52 -0.34
C GLY A 45 -27.34 15.20 -0.97
N ASP A 46 -27.16 15.02 -2.28
CA ASP A 46 -27.41 13.76 -2.96
C ASP A 46 -26.39 12.71 -2.51
N THR A 47 -26.86 11.47 -2.28
CA THR A 47 -25.97 10.39 -1.83
C THR A 47 -25.23 9.79 -3.02
N LEU A 48 -23.90 9.85 -2.96
CA LEU A 48 -23.00 9.36 -3.99
C LEU A 48 -22.55 7.93 -3.69
N MET A 49 -22.16 7.67 -2.43
CA MET A 49 -21.63 6.38 -1.98
C MET A 49 -22.03 6.12 -0.53
N THR A 50 -21.89 4.86 -0.10
CA THR A 50 -22.14 4.40 1.27
C THR A 50 -20.99 3.54 1.77
N GLU A 51 -20.90 3.31 3.08
CA GLU A 51 -19.92 2.38 3.64
C GLU A 51 -20.04 0.98 3.00
N GLU A 52 -21.27 0.47 2.90
CA GLU A 52 -21.56 -0.84 2.31
C GLU A 52 -21.06 -0.93 0.86
N SER A 53 -21.32 0.09 0.06
CA SER A 53 -20.94 0.10 -1.35
C SER A 53 -19.42 0.21 -1.55
N ILE A 54 -18.70 0.92 -0.67
CA ILE A 54 -17.22 0.95 -0.64
C ILE A 54 -16.66 -0.43 -0.26
N LEU A 55 -17.22 -1.10 0.75
CA LEU A 55 -16.78 -2.43 1.18
C LEU A 55 -17.11 -3.53 0.15
N ASP A 56 -18.24 -3.42 -0.52
CA ASP A 56 -18.58 -4.28 -1.66
C ASP A 56 -17.61 -4.04 -2.82
N GLY A 57 -17.18 -2.80 -3.03
CA GLY A 57 -16.12 -2.42 -3.94
C GLY A 57 -14.78 -3.09 -3.62
N GLN A 58 -14.40 -3.11 -2.34
CA GLN A 58 -13.22 -3.82 -1.86
C GLN A 58 -13.32 -5.32 -2.17
N THR A 59 -14.50 -5.92 -1.97
CA THR A 59 -14.77 -7.33 -2.29
C THR A 59 -14.71 -7.59 -3.80
N ALA A 60 -15.20 -6.65 -4.61
CA ALA A 60 -15.09 -6.70 -6.06
C ALA A 60 -13.63 -6.67 -6.52
N TRP A 61 -12.81 -5.78 -5.96
CA TRP A 61 -11.36 -5.72 -6.21
C TRP A 61 -10.62 -7.01 -5.80
N GLN A 62 -10.95 -7.59 -4.63
CA GLN A 62 -10.37 -8.87 -4.20
C GLN A 62 -10.68 -10.00 -5.19
N SER A 63 -11.88 -10.01 -5.77
CA SER A 63 -12.31 -11.07 -6.69
C SER A 63 -11.57 -11.10 -8.02
N VAL A 64 -10.95 -9.98 -8.43
CA VAL A 64 -10.16 -9.90 -9.67
C VAL A 64 -8.67 -10.19 -9.46
N GLY A 65 -8.29 -10.61 -8.24
CA GLY A 65 -6.91 -10.94 -7.85
C GLY A 65 -6.31 -9.98 -6.81
N GLY A 66 -7.01 -8.88 -6.50
CA GLY A 66 -6.57 -7.89 -5.53
C GLY A 66 -5.15 -7.37 -5.80
N MET A 67 -4.26 -7.56 -4.82
CA MET A 67 -2.86 -7.15 -4.89
C MET A 67 -2.00 -7.96 -5.89
N GLN A 68 -2.54 -8.98 -6.55
CA GLN A 68 -1.81 -9.72 -7.60
C GLN A 68 -1.94 -9.06 -8.98
N LEU A 69 -2.88 -8.12 -9.15
CA LEU A 69 -3.10 -7.42 -10.42
C LEU A 69 -2.30 -6.12 -10.50
N GLY A 70 -2.47 -5.26 -9.50
CA GLY A 70 -1.73 -4.01 -9.29
C GLY A 70 -1.57 -3.77 -7.80
N SER A 71 -1.35 -2.52 -7.38
CA SER A 71 -1.21 -2.16 -5.96
C SER A 71 -2.28 -1.20 -5.45
N ILE A 72 -2.49 -1.24 -4.14
CA ILE A 72 -3.26 -0.26 -3.36
C ILE A 72 -2.34 0.18 -2.23
N TRP A 73 -2.21 1.50 -2.02
CA TRP A 73 -1.31 2.05 -1.00
C TRP A 73 0.13 1.51 -1.09
N GLY A 74 0.63 1.29 -2.31
CA GLY A 74 1.98 0.80 -2.59
C GLY A 74 2.20 -0.69 -2.36
N HIS A 75 1.17 -1.43 -1.93
CA HIS A 75 1.26 -2.87 -1.69
C HIS A 75 0.56 -3.63 -2.81
N GLY A 76 1.32 -4.40 -3.58
CA GLY A 76 0.79 -5.28 -4.63
C GLY A 76 1.78 -5.58 -5.74
N ALA A 77 1.26 -5.98 -6.89
CA ALA A 77 2.01 -6.25 -8.10
C ALA A 77 2.45 -4.94 -8.79
N TYR A 78 3.41 -5.03 -9.70
CA TYR A 78 4.11 -3.86 -10.26
C TYR A 78 3.94 -3.67 -11.77
N GLN A 79 3.15 -4.51 -12.44
CA GLN A 79 2.91 -4.38 -13.89
C GLN A 79 1.75 -3.42 -14.19
N ALA A 80 0.60 -3.65 -13.55
CA ALA A 80 -0.46 -2.65 -13.52
C ALA A 80 -0.09 -1.53 -12.52
N PRO A 81 -0.70 -0.35 -12.62
CA PRO A 81 -0.38 0.77 -11.75
C PRO A 81 -0.80 0.51 -10.30
N ASP A 82 -0.38 1.43 -9.43
CA ASP A 82 -1.05 1.59 -8.15
C ASP A 82 -2.39 2.31 -8.37
N TRP A 83 -3.50 1.65 -8.04
CA TRP A 83 -4.83 2.18 -8.30
C TRP A 83 -5.16 3.39 -7.44
N THR A 84 -4.59 3.49 -6.24
CA THR A 84 -4.77 4.68 -5.39
C THR A 84 -4.08 5.89 -6.01
N ALA A 85 -2.83 5.72 -6.46
CA ALA A 85 -2.06 6.81 -7.06
C ALA A 85 -2.58 7.21 -8.46
N ASP A 86 -2.90 6.24 -9.31
CA ASP A 86 -3.44 6.51 -10.65
C ASP A 86 -4.85 7.13 -10.56
N TRP A 87 -5.70 6.67 -9.62
CA TRP A 87 -6.98 7.31 -9.36
C TRP A 87 -6.80 8.74 -8.92
N LEU A 88 -5.97 8.97 -7.89
CA LEU A 88 -5.74 10.30 -7.34
C LEU A 88 -5.28 11.27 -8.43
N HIS A 89 -4.27 10.89 -9.21
CA HIS A 89 -3.74 11.75 -10.26
C HIS A 89 -4.80 12.10 -11.32
N ARG A 90 -5.56 11.12 -11.79
CA ARG A 90 -6.64 11.32 -12.77
C ARG A 90 -7.78 12.19 -12.22
N GLU A 91 -8.17 12.00 -10.96
CA GLU A 91 -9.20 12.80 -10.30
C GLU A 91 -8.76 14.27 -10.23
N LEU A 92 -7.50 14.52 -9.83
CA LEU A 92 -6.91 15.85 -9.74
C LEU A 92 -6.80 16.54 -11.11
N GLU A 93 -6.28 15.86 -12.13
CA GLU A 93 -6.21 16.42 -13.50
C GLU A 93 -7.61 16.70 -14.05
N THR A 94 -8.57 15.79 -13.82
CA THR A 94 -9.96 16.00 -14.25
C THR A 94 -10.59 17.21 -13.56
N TRP A 95 -10.36 17.38 -12.25
CA TRP A 95 -10.82 18.55 -11.50
C TRP A 95 -10.22 19.84 -12.07
N LEU A 96 -8.92 19.85 -12.40
CA LEU A 96 -8.23 21.00 -12.98
C LEU A 96 -8.75 21.34 -14.38
N GLU A 97 -9.02 20.34 -15.22
CA GLU A 97 -9.62 20.55 -16.55
C GLU A 97 -11.03 21.14 -16.45
N ILE A 98 -11.85 20.67 -15.49
CA ILE A 98 -13.18 21.24 -15.24
C ILE A 98 -13.04 22.70 -14.79
N ALA A 99 -12.19 22.97 -13.80
CA ALA A 99 -11.99 24.32 -13.28
C ALA A 99 -11.45 25.29 -14.34
N ALA A 100 -10.51 24.84 -15.18
CA ALA A 100 -9.92 25.62 -16.25
C ALA A 100 -10.96 26.02 -17.32
N LEU A 101 -11.84 25.09 -17.68
CA LEU A 101 -12.94 25.36 -18.60
C LEU A 101 -13.97 26.32 -18.00
N GLU A 102 -14.34 26.16 -16.73
CA GLU A 102 -15.30 27.02 -16.04
C GLU A 102 -14.81 28.46 -15.89
N GLU A 103 -13.55 28.66 -15.50
CA GLU A 103 -13.02 29.99 -15.16
C GLU A 103 -12.40 30.73 -16.35
N TYR A 104 -11.77 29.99 -17.28
CA TYR A 104 -10.99 30.57 -18.37
C TYR A 104 -11.45 30.14 -19.76
N GLY A 105 -12.34 29.16 -19.87
CA GLY A 105 -12.80 28.63 -21.16
C GLY A 105 -11.69 27.98 -21.99
N GLN A 106 -10.64 27.49 -21.33
CA GLN A 106 -9.43 26.92 -21.94
C GLN A 106 -9.04 25.62 -21.24
N GLU A 107 -8.31 24.75 -21.94
CA GLU A 107 -7.76 23.52 -21.36
C GLU A 107 -6.70 23.85 -20.32
N TRP A 108 -6.63 23.07 -19.23
CA TRP A 108 -5.72 23.27 -18.10
C TRP A 108 -4.26 23.49 -18.53
N HIS A 109 -3.78 22.66 -19.46
CA HIS A 109 -2.40 22.73 -19.95
C HIS A 109 -2.11 23.90 -20.89
N SER A 110 -3.14 24.62 -21.36
CA SER A 110 -2.99 25.81 -22.21
C SER A 110 -2.96 27.13 -21.42
N LEU A 111 -3.29 27.08 -20.13
CA LEU A 111 -3.30 28.24 -19.24
C LEU A 111 -1.89 28.79 -18.98
N SER A 112 -1.82 30.07 -18.65
CA SER A 112 -0.57 30.68 -18.17
C SER A 112 -0.17 30.13 -16.79
N GLY A 113 1.12 30.16 -16.45
CA GLY A 113 1.59 29.68 -15.15
C GLY A 113 0.94 30.38 -13.94
N GLN A 114 0.52 31.64 -14.07
CA GLN A 114 -0.24 32.33 -13.01
C GLN A 114 -1.63 31.72 -12.81
N GLN A 115 -2.37 31.48 -13.89
CA GLN A 115 -3.69 30.84 -13.84
C GLN A 115 -3.57 29.39 -13.33
N GLN A 116 -2.52 28.69 -13.76
CA GLN A 116 -2.26 27.33 -13.30
C GLN A 116 -2.03 27.29 -11.78
N ASN A 117 -1.17 28.17 -11.26
CA ASN A 117 -0.91 28.24 -9.82
C ASN A 117 -2.15 28.61 -8.99
N ALA A 118 -3.07 29.41 -9.54
CA ALA A 118 -4.32 29.74 -8.86
C ALA A 118 -5.21 28.50 -8.70
N LEU A 119 -5.49 27.77 -9.80
CA LEU A 119 -6.31 26.57 -9.72
C LEU A 119 -5.65 25.44 -8.91
N GLN A 120 -4.31 25.30 -8.95
CA GLN A 120 -3.60 24.36 -8.09
C GLN A 120 -3.72 24.71 -6.61
N TYR A 121 -3.74 25.99 -6.25
CA TYR A 121 -3.97 26.42 -4.87
C TYR A 121 -5.38 26.02 -4.41
N ASP A 122 -6.38 26.22 -5.25
CA ASP A 122 -7.78 25.86 -4.95
C ASP A 122 -7.95 24.34 -4.86
N LEU A 123 -7.37 23.59 -5.81
CA LEU A 123 -7.32 22.13 -5.80
C LEU A 123 -6.72 21.60 -4.50
N LYS A 124 -5.54 22.11 -4.12
CA LYS A 124 -4.86 21.70 -2.89
C LYS A 124 -5.71 21.98 -1.66
N THR A 125 -6.32 23.17 -1.60
CA THR A 125 -7.20 23.55 -0.49
C THR A 125 -8.38 22.58 -0.39
N GLU A 126 -9.02 22.25 -1.51
CA GLU A 126 -10.18 21.36 -1.54
C GLU A 126 -9.84 19.90 -1.19
N TYR A 127 -8.75 19.35 -1.74
CA TYR A 127 -8.42 17.93 -1.56
C TYR A 127 -7.77 17.61 -0.22
N ARG A 128 -6.95 18.54 0.30
CA ARG A 128 -6.27 18.35 1.59
C ARG A 128 -7.20 18.62 2.77
N THR A 129 -8.16 19.53 2.62
CA THR A 129 -9.14 19.83 3.68
C THR A 129 -10.01 18.62 3.95
N ASN A 130 -10.13 18.27 5.23
CA ASN A 130 -10.95 17.16 5.68
C ASN A 130 -12.39 17.59 5.89
N THR A 131 -13.28 17.14 5.01
CA THR A 131 -14.73 17.41 5.05
C THR A 131 -15.54 16.24 5.63
N TYR A 132 -14.88 15.28 6.28
CA TYR A 132 -15.54 14.20 7.00
C TYR A 132 -16.00 14.66 8.38
N ASP A 133 -17.30 14.55 8.65
CA ASP A 133 -17.88 14.79 9.97
C ASP A 133 -18.02 13.47 10.74
N ALA A 134 -17.22 13.31 11.79
CA ALA A 134 -17.23 12.13 12.65
C ALA A 134 -18.51 11.98 13.49
N ALA A 135 -19.28 13.06 13.72
CA ALA A 135 -20.52 12.98 14.49
C ALA A 135 -21.67 12.38 13.67
N THR A 136 -21.63 12.57 12.35
CA THR A 136 -22.67 12.10 11.40
C THR A 136 -22.16 11.03 10.44
N SER A 137 -20.89 10.62 10.56
CA SER A 137 -20.20 9.70 9.66
C SER A 137 -20.37 10.06 8.18
N THR A 138 -20.38 11.36 7.86
CA THR A 138 -20.71 11.86 6.52
C THR A 138 -19.52 12.60 5.92
N LEU A 139 -19.15 12.24 4.69
CA LEU A 139 -18.17 12.96 3.88
C LEU A 139 -18.90 13.83 2.86
N GLN A 140 -18.69 15.15 2.91
CA GLN A 140 -19.26 16.08 1.94
C GLN A 140 -18.25 16.45 0.85
N LEU A 141 -18.65 16.36 -0.40
CA LEU A 141 -17.84 16.70 -1.57
C LEU A 141 -18.43 17.91 -2.31
N SER A 142 -17.57 18.67 -2.99
CA SER A 142 -18.01 19.74 -3.89
C SER A 142 -18.67 19.15 -5.14
N GLU A 143 -19.48 19.94 -5.84
CA GLU A 143 -20.05 19.53 -7.14
C GLU A 143 -18.94 19.23 -8.16
N ARG A 144 -17.92 20.10 -8.23
CA ARG A 144 -16.79 19.93 -9.15
C ARG A 144 -16.04 18.62 -8.90
N ARG A 145 -15.78 18.27 -7.64
CA ARG A 145 -15.12 17.00 -7.30
C ARG A 145 -16.02 15.80 -7.54
N SER A 146 -17.31 15.92 -7.27
CA SER A 146 -18.29 14.87 -7.60
C SER A 146 -18.30 14.56 -9.10
N GLU A 147 -18.23 15.58 -9.94
CA GLU A 147 -18.09 15.41 -11.40
C GLU A 147 -16.74 14.79 -11.79
N ALA A 148 -15.63 15.25 -11.20
CA ALA A 148 -14.30 14.69 -11.45
C ALA A 148 -14.21 13.18 -11.11
N ILE A 149 -14.81 12.78 -9.99
CA ILE A 149 -14.95 11.39 -9.56
C ILE A 149 -15.74 10.59 -10.59
N ALA A 150 -16.90 11.08 -11.04
CA ALA A 150 -17.73 10.37 -12.01
C ALA A 150 -17.00 10.12 -13.34
N ARG A 151 -16.26 11.13 -13.84
CA ARG A 151 -15.46 11.01 -15.07
C ARG A 151 -14.28 10.04 -14.90
N THR A 152 -13.65 10.02 -13.73
CA THR A 152 -12.56 9.09 -13.41
C THR A 152 -13.08 7.66 -13.23
N ALA A 153 -14.23 7.48 -12.58
CA ALA A 153 -14.91 6.19 -12.44
C ALA A 153 -15.23 5.54 -13.79
N ASP A 154 -15.67 6.34 -14.77
CA ASP A 154 -15.95 5.85 -16.12
C ASP A 154 -14.71 5.23 -16.80
N TYR A 155 -13.53 5.85 -16.66
CA TYR A 155 -12.28 5.27 -17.15
C TYR A 155 -12.03 3.87 -16.58
N TYR A 156 -12.15 3.71 -15.26
CA TYR A 156 -11.93 2.42 -14.60
C TYR A 156 -13.01 1.39 -14.91
N SER A 157 -14.27 1.82 -15.03
CA SER A 157 -15.35 0.94 -15.49
C SER A 157 -15.04 0.37 -16.88
N ARG A 158 -14.50 1.19 -17.79
CA ARG A 158 -14.05 0.75 -19.12
C ARG A 158 -12.78 -0.10 -19.05
N LEU A 159 -11.79 0.28 -18.24
CA LEU A 159 -10.53 -0.45 -18.10
C LEU A 159 -10.74 -1.89 -17.65
N PHE A 160 -11.62 -2.12 -16.68
CA PHE A 160 -11.92 -3.45 -16.15
C PHE A 160 -12.98 -4.23 -16.96
N SER A 161 -13.49 -3.65 -18.05
CA SER A 161 -14.39 -4.28 -19.01
C SER A 161 -13.64 -4.92 -20.20
N ASP A 162 -14.32 -5.08 -21.33
CA ASP A 162 -13.81 -5.47 -22.64
C ASP A 162 -13.83 -4.30 -23.65
N ALA A 163 -13.88 -3.05 -23.18
CA ALA A 163 -13.87 -1.84 -24.01
C ALA A 163 -12.67 -1.84 -24.99
N PRO A 164 -12.89 -1.86 -26.32
CA PRO A 164 -11.82 -2.04 -27.31
C PRO A 164 -10.75 -0.95 -27.29
N GLU A 165 -11.12 0.28 -26.93
CA GLU A 165 -10.20 1.42 -26.89
C GLU A 165 -9.11 1.31 -25.81
N LEU A 166 -9.29 0.45 -24.81
CA LEU A 166 -8.33 0.21 -23.71
C LEU A 166 -7.65 -1.15 -23.80
N GLN A 167 -7.80 -1.88 -24.90
CA GLN A 167 -7.16 -3.20 -25.07
C GLN A 167 -5.64 -3.11 -24.93
N SER A 168 -5.00 -2.17 -25.61
CA SER A 168 -3.54 -1.99 -25.52
C SER A 168 -3.09 -1.61 -24.11
N THR A 169 -3.90 -0.83 -23.38
CA THR A 169 -3.66 -0.50 -21.98
C THR A 169 -3.72 -1.76 -21.10
N ARG A 170 -4.73 -2.62 -21.30
CA ARG A 170 -4.83 -3.90 -20.57
C ARG A 170 -3.67 -4.84 -20.88
N GLU A 171 -3.24 -4.93 -22.12
CA GLU A 171 -2.05 -5.68 -22.52
C GLU A 171 -0.80 -5.18 -21.77
N ASN A 172 -0.57 -3.86 -21.77
CA ASN A 172 0.55 -3.26 -21.04
C ASN A 172 0.46 -3.48 -19.51
N TYR A 173 -0.74 -3.59 -18.95
CA TYR A 173 -0.95 -3.86 -17.53
C TYR A 173 -1.02 -5.36 -17.19
N ALA A 174 -0.80 -6.25 -18.16
CA ALA A 174 -0.98 -7.69 -18.04
C ALA A 174 -2.37 -8.08 -17.49
N MET A 175 -3.39 -7.29 -17.81
CA MET A 175 -4.78 -7.55 -17.44
C MET A 175 -5.44 -8.43 -18.50
N LYS A 176 -6.24 -9.41 -18.06
CA LYS A 176 -7.09 -10.15 -18.99
C LYS A 176 -8.22 -9.27 -19.53
N GLU A 177 -8.69 -9.56 -20.73
CA GLU A 177 -9.93 -8.97 -21.24
C GLU A 177 -11.10 -9.31 -20.32
N ASN A 178 -12.04 -8.37 -20.19
CA ASN A 178 -13.21 -8.51 -19.35
C ASN A 178 -12.85 -8.91 -17.90
N THR A 179 -11.90 -8.20 -17.30
CA THR A 179 -11.35 -8.51 -15.96
C THR A 179 -12.47 -8.63 -14.92
N LEU A 180 -13.44 -7.71 -14.94
CA LEU A 180 -14.63 -7.71 -14.09
C LEU A 180 -15.91 -7.57 -14.95
N PRO A 181 -16.59 -8.69 -15.27
CA PRO A 181 -17.73 -8.66 -16.20
C PRO A 181 -18.97 -7.91 -15.74
N SER A 182 -19.26 -7.88 -14.43
CA SER A 182 -20.43 -7.19 -13.90
C SER A 182 -20.19 -5.69 -13.83
N ALA A 183 -21.00 -4.90 -14.55
CA ALA A 183 -20.95 -3.45 -14.52
C ALA A 183 -21.21 -2.87 -13.13
N GLU A 184 -22.18 -3.43 -12.39
CA GLU A 184 -22.48 -3.05 -11.00
C GLU A 184 -21.27 -3.25 -10.09
N ARG A 185 -20.55 -4.38 -10.23
CA ARG A 185 -19.33 -4.62 -9.43
C ARG A 185 -18.20 -3.66 -9.81
N ARG A 186 -18.11 -3.25 -11.07
CA ARG A 186 -17.13 -2.24 -11.50
C ARG A 186 -17.42 -0.89 -10.87
N GLU A 187 -18.69 -0.48 -10.86
CA GLU A 187 -19.12 0.75 -10.16
C GLU A 187 -18.71 0.71 -8.68
N ARG A 188 -19.08 -0.33 -7.93
CA ARG A 188 -18.67 -0.45 -6.52
C ARG A 188 -17.15 -0.43 -6.35
N MET A 189 -16.41 -1.11 -7.24
CA MET A 189 -14.94 -1.11 -7.19
C MET A 189 -14.34 0.30 -7.36
N THR A 190 -14.95 1.16 -8.19
CA THR A 190 -14.50 2.55 -8.32
C THR A 190 -14.72 3.38 -7.06
N GLU A 191 -15.76 3.08 -6.28
CA GLU A 191 -15.99 3.72 -4.98
C GLU A 191 -14.92 3.33 -3.96
N PHE A 192 -14.47 2.07 -4.00
CA PHE A 192 -13.32 1.63 -3.21
C PHE A 192 -12.02 2.36 -3.63
N PHE A 193 -11.74 2.47 -4.93
CA PHE A 193 -10.57 3.20 -5.40
C PHE A 193 -10.60 4.68 -5.00
N PHE A 194 -11.76 5.34 -5.16
CA PHE A 194 -12.00 6.67 -4.65
C PHE A 194 -11.68 6.77 -3.15
N TRP A 195 -12.23 5.89 -2.31
CA TRP A 195 -11.98 5.94 -0.87
C TRP A 195 -10.49 5.80 -0.55
N THR A 196 -9.77 4.92 -1.24
CA THR A 196 -8.32 4.78 -1.01
C THR A 196 -7.56 6.05 -1.39
N ALA A 197 -7.96 6.75 -2.46
CA ALA A 197 -7.35 7.99 -2.94
C ALA A 197 -7.73 9.20 -2.07
N TRP A 198 -8.97 9.27 -1.60
CA TRP A 198 -9.42 10.25 -0.63
C TRP A 198 -8.59 10.18 0.65
N ALA A 199 -8.43 8.98 1.22
CA ALA A 199 -7.60 8.78 2.41
C ALA A 199 -6.13 9.20 2.17
N ALA A 200 -5.64 9.06 0.94
CA ALA A 200 -4.28 9.41 0.56
C ALA A 200 -4.05 10.93 0.34
N ALA A 201 -5.11 11.68 0.06
CA ALA A 201 -5.06 13.11 -0.26
C ALA A 201 -5.49 14.01 0.91
N THR A 202 -6.34 13.51 1.79
CA THR A 202 -6.97 14.30 2.86
C THR A 202 -6.17 14.26 4.16
N GLU A 203 -5.94 15.44 4.74
CA GLU A 203 -5.25 15.64 6.01
C GLU A 203 -6.02 15.01 7.18
N ARG A 204 -5.27 14.47 8.15
CA ARG A 204 -5.88 14.01 9.41
C ARG A 204 -6.46 15.20 10.18
N PRO A 205 -7.48 14.99 11.02
CA PRO A 205 -7.89 16.00 11.98
C PRO A 205 -6.68 16.49 12.80
N ASP A 206 -6.53 17.80 12.95
CA ASP A 206 -5.46 18.46 13.70
C ASP A 206 -4.01 18.13 13.24
N SER A 207 -3.83 17.75 11.97
CA SER A 207 -2.51 17.44 11.40
C SER A 207 -2.32 18.02 10.00
N GLU A 208 -1.08 18.24 9.58
CA GLU A 208 -0.70 18.68 8.22
C GLU A 208 -0.29 17.49 7.31
N VAL A 209 -0.43 16.25 7.79
CA VAL A 209 -0.20 15.04 7.00
C VAL A 209 -1.50 14.31 6.67
N THR A 210 -1.56 13.70 5.48
CA THR A 210 -2.70 12.87 5.09
C THR A 210 -2.79 11.58 5.91
N TYR A 211 -3.91 10.86 5.85
CA TYR A 211 -4.06 9.60 6.60
C TYR A 211 -2.96 8.58 6.27
N THR A 212 -2.42 8.63 5.05
CA THR A 212 -1.32 7.79 4.55
C THR A 212 0.07 8.43 4.72
N ASN A 213 0.20 9.48 5.53
CA ASN A 213 1.45 10.22 5.75
C ASN A 213 2.03 10.86 4.47
N ASN A 214 1.17 11.55 3.70
CA ASN A 214 1.49 12.24 2.43
C ASN A 214 1.97 11.30 1.30
N TRP A 215 1.63 10.02 1.38
CA TRP A 215 1.74 9.10 0.24
C TRP A 215 0.42 9.13 -0.56
N PRO A 216 0.42 9.05 -1.90
CA PRO A 216 1.57 8.95 -2.81
C PRO A 216 2.20 10.31 -3.08
N HIS A 217 3.40 10.33 -3.65
CA HIS A 217 4.03 11.58 -4.11
C HIS A 217 3.19 12.19 -5.24
N GLU A 218 2.59 13.35 -4.96
CA GLU A 218 1.71 14.07 -5.88
C GLU A 218 1.93 15.59 -5.73
N PRO A 219 2.71 16.21 -6.63
CA PRO A 219 3.02 17.64 -6.58
C PRO A 219 1.78 18.55 -6.67
N LEU A 220 0.71 18.13 -7.34
CA LEU A 220 -0.49 18.96 -7.52
C LEU A 220 -1.17 19.33 -6.18
N ILE A 221 -1.00 18.50 -5.15
CA ILE A 221 -1.53 18.73 -3.79
C ILE A 221 -0.44 18.75 -2.71
N ASP A 222 0.82 19.00 -3.10
CA ASP A 222 1.97 19.02 -2.19
C ASP A 222 2.13 17.75 -1.32
N ASN A 223 1.75 16.58 -1.84
CA ASN A 223 2.08 15.33 -1.16
C ASN A 223 3.58 15.06 -1.27
N ARG A 224 4.29 15.43 -0.20
CA ARG A 224 5.73 15.30 -0.04
C ARG A 224 6.05 14.74 1.36
N PRO A 225 7.23 14.11 1.55
CA PRO A 225 7.65 13.65 2.87
C PRO A 225 7.57 14.76 3.92
N SER A 226 6.97 14.45 5.06
CA SER A 226 6.87 15.39 6.19
C SER A 226 8.24 15.63 6.83
N GLY A 227 8.35 16.69 7.65
CA GLY A 227 9.59 16.95 8.40
C GLY A 227 10.00 15.78 9.31
N GLU A 228 9.03 15.18 10.00
CA GLU A 228 9.27 14.02 10.87
C GLU A 228 9.73 12.79 10.08
N ASN A 229 9.20 12.56 8.88
CA ASN A 229 9.63 11.47 8.00
C ASN A 229 11.14 11.57 7.72
N VAL A 230 11.61 12.76 7.33
CA VAL A 230 13.03 13.01 7.04
C VAL A 230 13.89 12.84 8.29
N VAL A 231 13.45 13.36 9.44
CA VAL A 231 14.19 13.24 10.72
C VAL A 231 14.35 11.79 11.13
N TRP A 232 13.28 10.99 11.13
CA TRP A 232 13.34 9.57 11.50
C TRP A 232 14.15 8.73 10.52
N SER A 233 14.09 9.06 9.23
CA SER A 233 14.95 8.45 8.21
C SER A 233 16.44 8.66 8.53
N LEU A 234 16.86 9.89 8.84
CA LEU A 234 18.24 10.19 9.24
C LEU A 234 18.65 9.49 10.54
N ILE A 235 17.78 9.50 11.55
CA ILE A 235 18.01 8.79 12.82
C ILE A 235 18.23 7.29 12.57
N SER A 236 17.42 6.68 11.70
CA SER A 236 17.54 5.25 11.38
C SER A 236 18.91 4.88 10.79
N VAL A 237 19.45 5.73 9.90
CA VAL A 237 20.78 5.54 9.30
C VAL A 237 21.89 5.67 10.34
N VAL A 238 21.79 6.67 11.22
CA VAL A 238 22.75 6.86 12.33
C VAL A 238 22.71 5.65 13.28
N LEU A 239 21.52 5.19 13.67
CA LEU A 239 21.35 4.02 14.53
C LEU A 239 21.86 2.74 13.87
N LEU A 240 21.69 2.57 12.56
CA LEU A 240 22.25 1.44 11.83
C LEU A 240 23.78 1.44 11.91
N ILE A 241 24.42 2.56 11.58
CA ILE A 241 25.89 2.67 11.61
C ILE A 241 26.43 2.46 13.02
N ALA A 242 25.83 3.13 14.01
CA ALA A 242 26.20 2.99 15.42
C ALA A 242 25.96 1.57 15.93
N GLY A 243 24.86 0.93 15.53
CA GLY A 243 24.50 -0.43 15.92
C GLY A 243 25.47 -1.46 15.34
N VAL A 244 25.79 -1.38 14.04
CA VAL A 244 26.78 -2.26 13.41
C VAL A 244 28.16 -2.08 14.02
N GLY A 245 28.64 -0.83 14.14
CA GLY A 245 29.94 -0.53 14.74
C GLY A 245 30.01 -0.97 16.21
N GLY A 246 28.96 -0.70 16.98
CA GLY A 246 28.84 -1.11 18.38
C GLY A 246 28.80 -2.62 18.55
N LEU A 247 28.12 -3.35 17.66
CA LEU A 247 28.11 -4.82 17.68
C LEU A 247 29.50 -5.40 17.37
N ILE A 248 30.19 -4.87 16.35
CA ILE A 248 31.56 -5.30 16.00
C ILE A 248 32.51 -5.03 17.16
N TRP A 249 32.45 -3.84 17.76
CA TRP A 249 33.26 -3.48 18.91
C TRP A 249 32.97 -4.39 20.11
N ALA A 250 31.69 -4.56 20.46
CA ALA A 250 31.29 -5.42 21.56
C ALA A 250 31.73 -6.87 21.33
N TRP A 251 31.60 -7.38 20.11
CA TRP A 251 32.06 -8.72 19.76
C TRP A 251 33.58 -8.82 19.88
N ALA A 252 34.35 -7.87 19.36
CA ALA A 252 35.81 -7.92 19.38
C ALA A 252 36.38 -7.88 20.80
N PHE A 253 35.76 -7.11 21.71
CA PHE A 253 36.29 -6.88 23.07
C PHE A 253 35.65 -7.74 24.16
N LEU A 254 34.38 -8.15 24.03
CA LEU A 254 33.68 -8.96 25.04
C LEU A 254 33.64 -10.45 24.72
N ARG A 255 34.00 -10.88 23.50
CA ARG A 255 34.13 -12.30 23.23
C ARG A 255 35.23 -12.90 24.09
N LYS A 256 34.98 -14.09 24.61
CA LYS A 256 36.03 -14.96 25.13
C LYS A 256 36.39 -15.91 24.00
N GLU A 257 37.68 -16.00 23.69
CA GLU A 257 38.17 -17.08 22.85
C GLU A 257 38.15 -18.35 23.70
N ASP A 258 37.07 -19.11 23.57
CA ASP A 258 37.03 -20.47 24.05
C ASP A 258 37.85 -21.33 23.08
N GLU A 259 38.62 -22.29 23.59
CA GLU A 259 39.34 -23.23 22.73
C GLU A 259 38.33 -23.94 21.80
N GLU A 260 38.63 -23.95 20.50
CA GLU A 260 37.80 -24.66 19.55
C GLU A 260 37.77 -26.16 19.92
N PRO A 261 36.57 -26.74 20.13
CA PRO A 261 36.49 -28.15 20.42
C PRO A 261 37.04 -28.95 19.23
N GLN A 262 37.88 -29.94 19.51
CA GLN A 262 38.40 -30.81 18.46
C GLN A 262 37.26 -31.54 17.75
N ALA A 263 37.17 -31.35 16.44
CA ALA A 263 36.17 -32.04 15.64
C ALA A 263 36.40 -33.56 15.70
N PRO A 264 35.33 -34.37 15.86
CA PRO A 264 35.47 -35.82 15.85
C PRO A 264 35.96 -36.30 14.47
N LEU A 265 36.80 -37.34 14.46
CA LEU A 265 37.36 -37.95 13.24
C LEU A 265 36.31 -38.64 12.35
N LYS A 266 35.12 -38.92 12.89
CA LYS A 266 34.00 -39.56 12.19
C LYS A 266 32.74 -38.75 12.44
N ASP A 267 31.86 -38.70 11.43
CA ASP A 267 30.57 -38.02 11.55
C ASP A 267 29.68 -38.71 12.60
N PRO A 268 29.36 -38.04 13.72
CA PRO A 268 28.53 -38.63 14.77
C PRO A 268 27.08 -38.87 14.32
N LEU A 269 26.58 -38.17 13.30
CA LEU A 269 25.22 -38.37 12.80
C LEU A 269 25.10 -39.67 12.00
N SER A 270 26.12 -40.02 11.22
CA SER A 270 26.21 -41.28 10.48
C SER A 270 26.30 -42.53 11.37
N ALA A 271 26.70 -42.38 12.64
CA ALA A 271 26.81 -43.46 13.60
C ALA A 271 25.44 -43.96 14.10
N VAL A 272 24.37 -43.17 13.90
CA VAL A 272 23.00 -43.52 14.30
C VAL A 272 22.25 -44.08 13.10
N GLY A 273 21.68 -45.28 13.24
CA GLY A 273 20.87 -45.90 12.20
C GLY A 273 19.61 -45.06 11.89
N LEU A 274 19.28 -44.90 10.61
CA LEU A 274 18.10 -44.14 10.20
C LEU A 274 16.80 -44.80 10.69
N THR A 275 16.04 -44.04 11.46
CA THR A 275 14.70 -44.42 11.93
C THR A 275 13.68 -44.42 10.77
N PRO A 276 12.55 -45.15 10.88
CA PRO A 276 11.50 -45.12 9.88
C PRO A 276 10.94 -43.70 9.61
N SER A 277 10.85 -42.84 10.62
CA SER A 277 10.38 -41.46 10.47
C SER A 277 11.36 -40.62 9.63
N GLN A 278 12.67 -40.75 9.85
CA GLN A 278 13.69 -40.08 9.05
C GLN A 278 13.67 -40.57 7.59
N LYS A 279 13.51 -41.87 7.36
CA LYS A 279 13.38 -42.43 6.00
C LYS A 279 12.14 -41.90 5.27
N ALA A 280 11.04 -41.70 6.00
CA ALA A 280 9.81 -41.14 5.46
C ALA A 280 9.95 -39.66 5.02
N LEU A 281 11.02 -38.95 5.42
CA LEU A 281 11.27 -37.57 4.97
C LEU A 281 11.64 -37.45 3.50
N GLY A 282 12.00 -38.55 2.82
CA GLY A 282 12.31 -38.53 1.39
C GLY A 282 11.20 -37.91 0.52
N LYS A 283 9.93 -38.12 0.89
CA LYS A 283 8.78 -37.51 0.19
C LYS A 283 8.73 -35.98 0.35
N TYR A 284 9.19 -35.45 1.48
CA TYR A 284 9.25 -34.02 1.72
C TYR A 284 10.35 -33.38 0.88
N LEU A 285 11.52 -34.02 0.77
CA LEU A 285 12.59 -33.55 -0.12
C LEU A 285 12.12 -33.50 -1.58
N LEU A 286 11.42 -34.55 -2.04
CA LEU A 286 10.82 -34.58 -3.37
C LEU A 286 9.81 -33.44 -3.56
N LEU A 287 8.93 -33.22 -2.58
CA LEU A 287 7.93 -32.15 -2.63
C LEU A 287 8.58 -30.76 -2.68
N VAL A 288 9.61 -30.52 -1.87
CA VAL A 288 10.35 -29.25 -1.84
C VAL A 288 10.96 -28.96 -3.21
N VAL A 289 11.67 -29.92 -3.81
CA VAL A 289 12.27 -29.73 -5.13
C VAL A 289 11.18 -29.58 -6.20
N GLY A 290 10.11 -30.38 -6.14
CA GLY A 290 9.01 -30.30 -7.09
C GLY A 290 8.29 -28.96 -7.06
N LEU A 291 7.95 -28.44 -5.88
CA LEU A 291 7.33 -27.13 -5.72
C LEU A 291 8.28 -25.99 -6.09
N PHE A 292 9.57 -26.12 -5.77
CA PHE A 292 10.57 -25.14 -6.19
C PHE A 292 10.68 -25.04 -7.71
N THR A 293 10.81 -26.17 -8.42
CA THR A 293 10.84 -26.18 -9.88
C THR A 293 9.55 -25.61 -10.47
N PHE A 294 8.39 -25.99 -9.93
CA PHE A 294 7.10 -25.45 -10.37
C PHE A 294 7.01 -23.92 -10.13
N GLN A 295 7.45 -23.43 -8.98
CA GLN A 295 7.50 -22.00 -8.67
C GLN A 295 8.40 -21.23 -9.64
N VAL A 296 9.59 -21.76 -9.98
CA VAL A 296 10.49 -21.13 -10.96
C VAL A 296 9.85 -21.06 -12.34
N MET A 297 9.14 -22.11 -12.77
CA MET A 297 8.41 -22.10 -14.04
C MET A 297 7.27 -21.09 -14.04
N LEU A 298 6.48 -21.01 -12.96
CA LEU A 298 5.45 -19.98 -12.79
C LEU A 298 6.03 -18.57 -12.77
N GLY A 299 7.21 -18.37 -12.16
CA GLY A 299 7.94 -17.11 -12.20
C GLY A 299 8.34 -16.72 -13.63
N GLY A 300 8.84 -17.66 -14.42
CA GLY A 300 9.12 -17.44 -15.84
C GLY A 300 7.86 -17.12 -16.65
N PHE A 301 6.75 -17.82 -16.38
CA PHE A 301 5.47 -17.59 -17.04
C PHE A 301 4.88 -16.22 -16.68
N THR A 302 4.96 -15.78 -15.41
CA THR A 302 4.46 -14.46 -15.01
C THR A 302 5.31 -13.33 -15.60
N ALA A 303 6.64 -13.51 -15.69
CA ALA A 303 7.54 -12.55 -16.32
C ALA A 303 7.35 -12.47 -17.85
N HIS A 304 6.75 -13.48 -18.48
CA HIS A 304 6.41 -13.39 -19.91
C HIS A 304 5.31 -12.37 -20.19
N TYR A 305 4.39 -12.14 -19.24
CA TYR A 305 3.35 -11.12 -19.39
C TYR A 305 3.85 -9.68 -19.18
N THR A 306 5.10 -9.49 -18.79
CA THR A 306 5.68 -8.16 -18.56
C THR A 306 6.48 -7.62 -19.75
N VAL A 307 6.51 -8.35 -20.88
CA VAL A 307 7.35 -8.04 -22.06
C VAL A 307 6.55 -8.08 -23.36
#